data_AF-A0AA37UGA4-F1
#
_entry.id   AF-A0AA37UGA4-F1
#
_cell.length_a   1.000
_cell.length_b   1.000
_cell.length_c   1.000
_cell.angle_alpha   90.00
_cell.angle_beta   90.00
_cell.angle_gamma   90.00
#
_symmetry.space_group_name_H-M   'P 1'
#
loop_
_entity.id
_entity.type
_entity.pdbx_description
1 polymer ?
#
loop_
_entity_poly.entity_id
_entity_poly.type
_entity_poly.pdbx_seq_one_letter_code
_entity_poly.pdbx_strand_id
1 'polypeptide(L)'
;MSTGRAYDTADGRSGPFTDSGRDGRRARAVSVVCPSVMAMTDARDPALEAVLSLPPEASAVVLGAPGTGKTGALLGLLERRLAQGALAADEAVILAPSRQAATRLRDVAGVRLGVPTNGPLVRTVTSLAFDLVGAARLEAGLEPPRLLSGAEQDRVIAELLAGEAEERATRDGPGASTRRCAACADSGPSFASWPCA
;
A
#
# COMPACT_ATOMS: atom_id res chain seq x y z
N MET A 1 8.58 34.25 -0.84
CA MET A 1 8.47 33.86 -2.27
C MET A 1 9.31 32.61 -2.47
N SER A 2 8.69 31.44 -2.53
CA SER A 2 9.37 30.16 -2.76
C SER A 2 8.54 29.37 -3.78
N THR A 3 9.12 29.12 -4.94
CA THR A 3 8.51 28.44 -6.08
C THR A 3 8.66 26.93 -5.89
N GLY A 4 7.58 26.25 -5.50
CA GLY A 4 7.51 24.80 -5.45
C GLY A 4 7.52 24.22 -6.87
N ARG A 5 8.50 23.37 -7.17
CA ARG A 5 8.71 22.72 -8.46
C ARG A 5 7.91 21.41 -8.51
N ALA A 6 7.11 21.20 -9.55
CA ALA A 6 6.43 19.93 -9.82
C ALA A 6 7.41 18.94 -10.46
N TYR A 7 7.38 17.68 -10.03
CA TYR A 7 8.15 16.59 -10.64
C TYR A 7 7.18 15.65 -11.37
N ASP A 8 7.46 15.42 -12.64
CA ASP A 8 6.78 14.45 -13.50
C ASP A 8 7.50 13.10 -13.39
N THR A 9 6.81 12.07 -12.88
CA THR A 9 7.36 10.72 -12.71
C THR A 9 7.08 9.83 -13.93
N ALA A 10 7.05 10.42 -15.14
CA ALA A 10 6.78 9.69 -16.37
C ALA A 10 7.93 8.79 -16.87
N ASP A 11 9.14 8.86 -16.32
CA ASP A 11 10.28 8.12 -16.89
C ASP A 11 11.02 7.26 -15.85
N GLY A 12 10.65 5.97 -15.80
CA GLY A 12 11.21 5.00 -14.86
C GLY A 12 10.90 3.52 -15.19
N ARG A 13 10.83 3.20 -16.49
CA ARG A 13 10.91 1.87 -17.14
C ARG A 13 10.49 0.63 -16.34
N SER A 14 9.34 0.07 -16.69
CA SER A 14 9.05 -1.37 -16.68
C SER A 14 8.38 -1.77 -18.00
N GLY A 15 8.73 -2.94 -18.53
CA GLY A 15 8.39 -3.39 -19.89
C GLY A 15 6.89 -3.64 -20.13
N PRO A 16 6.50 -3.99 -21.37
CA PRO A 16 5.10 -4.08 -21.76
C PRO A 16 4.40 -5.25 -21.06
N PHE A 17 3.49 -4.93 -20.15
CA PHE A 17 2.44 -5.85 -19.73
C PHE A 17 1.43 -5.93 -20.88
N THR A 18 1.46 -7.00 -21.67
CA THR A 18 0.53 -7.20 -22.79
C THR A 18 -0.83 -7.62 -22.26
N ASP A 19 -1.79 -6.70 -22.35
CA ASP A 19 -3.22 -6.88 -22.11
C ASP A 19 -3.85 -7.70 -23.23
N SER A 20 -4.21 -8.95 -22.93
CA SER A 20 -5.00 -9.82 -23.81
C SER A 20 -6.36 -10.11 -23.18
N GLY A 21 -7.19 -9.09 -22.92
CA GLY A 21 -8.54 -9.38 -22.43
C GLY A 21 -9.35 -8.18 -21.96
N ARG A 22 -9.72 -7.32 -22.90
CA ARG A 22 -10.55 -6.12 -22.73
C ARG A 22 -11.92 -6.39 -22.07
N ASP A 23 -12.13 -5.87 -20.85
CA ASP A 23 -13.37 -5.20 -20.41
C ASP A 23 -13.02 -3.77 -19.96
N GLY A 24 -13.71 -2.79 -20.55
CA GLY A 24 -13.26 -1.41 -20.73
C GLY A 24 -13.40 -0.46 -19.53
N ARG A 25 -13.36 -0.95 -18.29
CA ARG A 25 -13.34 -0.08 -17.10
C ARG A 25 -11.91 0.37 -16.80
N ARG A 26 -11.48 1.44 -17.47
CA ARG A 26 -10.25 2.16 -17.09
C ARG A 26 -10.41 2.64 -15.65
N ALA A 27 -9.74 2.01 -14.69
CA ALA A 27 -9.59 2.55 -13.36
C ALA A 27 -8.97 3.95 -13.50
N ARG A 28 -9.78 4.99 -13.37
CA ARG A 28 -9.30 6.38 -13.34
C ARG A 28 -8.57 6.53 -12.01
N ALA A 29 -7.25 6.44 -12.07
CA ALA A 29 -6.37 6.44 -10.91
C ALA A 29 -6.65 7.65 -10.01
N VAL A 30 -7.07 7.41 -8.76
CA VAL A 30 -7.09 8.43 -7.71
C VAL A 30 -6.12 7.96 -6.63
N SER A 31 -4.89 8.43 -6.74
CA SER A 31 -3.84 8.28 -5.73
C SER A 31 -3.88 9.49 -4.81
N VAL A 32 -4.18 9.28 -3.53
CA VAL A 32 -3.74 10.18 -2.46
C VAL A 32 -3.36 9.31 -1.25
N VAL A 33 -2.08 9.35 -0.89
CA VAL A 33 -1.55 8.83 0.37
C VAL A 33 -1.73 9.91 1.43
N CYS A 34 -2.64 9.68 2.39
CA CYS A 34 -2.84 10.58 3.53
C CYS A 34 -2.22 9.99 4.80
N PRO A 35 -1.07 10.48 5.30
CA PRO A 35 -0.76 10.36 6.71
C PRO A 35 -1.42 11.52 7.47
N SER A 36 -2.26 11.16 8.43
CA SER A 36 -2.87 11.98 9.49
C SER A 36 -4.17 12.73 9.18
N VAL A 37 -5.16 12.47 10.04
CA VAL A 37 -6.51 13.04 10.10
C VAL A 37 -6.59 13.97 11.32
N MET A 38 -6.95 15.24 11.10
CA MET A 38 -7.77 16.14 11.94
C MET A 38 -7.40 17.61 11.68
N ALA A 39 -8.28 18.35 10.99
CA ALA A 39 -8.75 19.73 11.31
C ALA A 39 -9.21 20.51 10.05
N MET A 40 -10.16 21.43 10.29
CA MET A 40 -11.00 22.19 9.34
C MET A 40 -10.20 23.11 8.41
N THR A 41 -10.56 23.11 7.13
CA THR A 41 -10.22 24.18 6.18
C THR A 41 -11.40 25.14 6.03
N ASP A 42 -11.10 26.44 6.04
CA ASP A 42 -12.03 27.50 5.64
C ASP A 42 -12.45 27.26 4.18
N ALA A 43 -13.74 27.40 3.89
CA ALA A 43 -14.31 27.18 2.57
C ALA A 43 -13.81 28.19 1.51
N ARG A 44 -13.01 29.18 1.92
CA ARG A 44 -12.35 30.17 1.05
C ARG A 44 -10.84 29.97 0.91
N ASP A 45 -10.30 28.82 1.30
CA ASP A 45 -8.88 28.52 1.10
C ASP A 45 -8.56 28.35 -0.41
N PRO A 46 -7.74 29.23 -1.03
CA PRO A 46 -7.40 29.10 -2.44
C PRO A 46 -6.67 27.79 -2.77
N ALA A 47 -5.99 27.17 -1.80
CA ALA A 47 -5.36 25.87 -1.99
C ALA A 47 -6.40 24.74 -2.12
N LEU A 48 -7.52 24.83 -1.39
CA LEU A 48 -8.63 23.90 -1.51
C LEU A 48 -9.29 24.03 -2.89
N GLU A 49 -9.59 25.24 -3.33
CA GLU A 49 -10.17 25.47 -4.68
C GLU A 49 -9.23 25.01 -5.81
N ALA A 50 -7.92 25.16 -5.64
CA ALA A 50 -6.94 24.61 -6.59
C ALA A 50 -7.03 23.08 -6.70
N VAL A 51 -7.27 22.36 -5.59
CA VAL A 51 -7.47 20.91 -5.60
C VAL A 51 -8.82 20.55 -6.22
N LEU A 52 -9.90 21.26 -5.87
CA LEU A 52 -11.26 20.97 -6.35
C LEU A 52 -11.45 21.26 -7.85
N SER A 53 -10.63 22.14 -8.42
CA SER A 53 -10.64 22.49 -9.85
C SER A 53 -9.81 21.55 -10.73
N LEU A 54 -9.11 20.56 -10.14
CA LEU A 54 -8.33 19.59 -10.90
C LEU A 54 -9.21 18.79 -11.87
N PRO A 55 -8.79 18.63 -13.14
CA PRO A 55 -9.56 17.86 -14.12
C PRO A 55 -9.57 16.36 -13.77
N PRO A 56 -10.59 15.60 -14.24
CA PRO A 56 -10.77 14.19 -13.92
C PRO A 56 -9.55 13.30 -14.05
N GLU A 57 -8.74 13.58 -15.06
CA GLU A 57 -7.58 12.84 -15.49
C GLU A 57 -6.27 13.27 -14.81
N ALA A 58 -6.28 14.36 -14.01
CA ALA A 58 -5.08 14.85 -13.35
C ALA A 58 -4.66 13.99 -12.15
N SER A 59 -3.35 13.81 -12.02
CA SER A 59 -2.70 13.30 -10.81
C SER A 59 -2.02 14.47 -10.09
N ALA A 60 -2.20 14.58 -8.78
CA ALA A 60 -1.68 15.69 -7.99
C ALA A 60 -1.17 15.21 -6.63
N VAL A 61 -0.14 15.90 -6.14
CA VAL A 61 0.37 15.73 -4.77
C VAL A 61 -0.04 16.94 -3.94
N VAL A 62 -0.83 16.69 -2.90
CA VAL A 62 -1.29 17.74 -1.98
C VAL A 62 -0.41 17.72 -0.74
N LEU A 63 0.43 18.74 -0.60
CA LEU A 63 1.31 18.93 0.55
C LEU A 63 0.68 19.94 1.51
N GLY A 64 0.70 19.64 2.80
CA GLY A 64 0.22 20.56 3.83
C GLY A 64 0.58 20.08 5.22
N ALA A 65 0.78 21.03 6.14
CA ALA A 65 1.04 20.74 7.55
C ALA A 65 -0.08 19.88 8.17
N PRO A 66 0.14 19.19 9.29
CA PRO A 66 -0.92 18.48 10.02
C PRO A 66 -2.12 19.40 10.25
N GLY A 67 -3.34 18.88 10.05
CA GLY A 67 -4.58 19.63 10.26
C GLY A 67 -4.98 20.68 9.24
N THR A 68 -4.28 20.76 8.11
CA THR A 68 -4.63 21.65 6.98
C THR A 68 -5.79 21.15 6.11
N GLY A 69 -6.67 20.27 6.62
CA GLY A 69 -7.85 19.85 5.86
C GLY A 69 -7.61 18.93 4.65
N LYS A 70 -6.43 18.32 4.46
CA LYS A 70 -6.14 17.39 3.34
C LYS A 70 -7.21 16.31 3.13
N THR A 71 -7.66 15.68 4.22
CA THR A 71 -8.74 14.69 4.16
C THR A 71 -10.07 15.32 3.72
N GLY A 72 -10.36 16.54 4.17
CA GLY A 72 -11.54 17.29 3.75
C GLY A 72 -11.50 17.65 2.27
N ALA A 73 -10.34 18.05 1.76
CA ALA A 73 -10.09 18.33 0.35
C ALA A 73 -10.29 17.09 -0.52
N LEU A 74 -9.75 15.94 -0.09
CA LEU A 74 -9.93 14.66 -0.78
C LEU A 74 -11.41 14.26 -0.88
N LEU A 75 -12.15 14.36 0.23
CA LEU A 75 -13.58 14.02 0.23
C LEU A 75 -14.39 15.02 -0.60
N GLY A 76 -14.07 16.32 -0.55
CA GLY A 76 -14.73 17.34 -1.37
C GLY A 76 -14.46 17.16 -2.86
N LEU A 77 -13.24 16.76 -3.23
CA LEU A 77 -12.91 16.44 -4.62
C LEU A 77 -13.74 15.24 -5.09
N LEU A 78 -13.81 14.17 -4.30
CA LEU A 78 -14.59 12.99 -4.65
C LEU A 78 -16.09 13.31 -4.74
N GLU A 79 -16.64 14.03 -3.75
CA GLU A 79 -18.03 14.51 -3.73
C GLU A 79 -18.38 15.29 -5.00
N ARG A 80 -17.52 16.24 -5.40
CA ARG A 80 -17.69 17.01 -6.64
C ARG A 80 -17.67 16.14 -7.89
N ARG A 81 -16.77 15.15 -7.96
CA ARG A 81 -16.65 14.23 -9.10
C ARG A 81 -17.90 13.34 -9.24
N LEU A 82 -18.40 12.83 -8.12
CA LEU A 82 -19.63 12.03 -8.06
C LEU A 82 -20.84 12.88 -8.49
N ALA A 83 -20.98 14.08 -7.92
CA ALA A 83 -22.09 14.99 -8.23
C ALA A 83 -22.11 15.44 -9.71
N GLN A 84 -20.93 15.56 -10.33
CA GLN A 84 -20.79 15.90 -11.75
C GLN A 84 -20.94 14.70 -12.70
N GLY A 85 -21.08 13.47 -12.17
CA GLY A 85 -21.10 12.25 -12.97
C GLY A 85 -19.76 11.96 -13.68
N ALA A 86 -18.67 12.59 -13.24
CA ALA A 86 -17.34 12.42 -13.82
C ALA A 86 -16.63 11.14 -13.34
N LEU A 87 -17.14 10.53 -12.27
CA LEU A 87 -16.66 9.29 -11.67
C LEU A 87 -17.86 8.58 -11.02
N ALA A 88 -17.97 7.27 -11.17
CA ALA A 88 -18.93 6.48 -10.40
C ALA A 88 -18.33 6.04 -9.06
N ALA A 89 -19.18 5.80 -8.05
CA ALA A 89 -18.70 5.51 -6.70
C ALA A 89 -17.97 4.16 -6.58
N ASP A 90 -18.29 3.21 -7.45
CA ASP A 90 -17.63 1.91 -7.62
C ASP A 90 -16.32 1.99 -8.40
N GLU A 91 -16.04 3.12 -9.08
CA GLU A 91 -14.77 3.38 -9.78
C GLU A 91 -13.74 4.09 -8.88
N ALA A 92 -14.12 4.44 -7.64
CA ALA A 92 -13.30 5.19 -6.72
C ALA A 92 -12.74 4.32 -5.58
N VAL A 93 -11.50 4.59 -5.17
CA VAL A 93 -10.89 4.02 -3.97
C VAL A 93 -10.05 5.07 -3.25
N ILE A 94 -10.15 5.09 -1.92
CA ILE A 94 -9.34 5.93 -1.03
C ILE A 94 -8.40 5.02 -0.24
N LEU A 95 -7.11 5.33 -0.28
CA LEU A 95 -6.08 4.57 0.42
C LEU A 95 -5.69 5.23 1.74
N ALA A 96 -5.88 4.50 2.83
CA ALA A 96 -5.49 4.90 4.17
C ALA A 96 -4.22 4.14 4.61
N PRO A 97 -3.36 4.78 5.41
CA PRO A 97 -2.06 4.22 5.80
C PRO A 97 -2.18 3.12 6.85
N SER A 98 -3.30 3.06 7.57
CA SER A 98 -3.55 2.06 8.61
C SER A 98 -5.01 1.62 8.61
N ARG A 99 -5.27 0.45 9.18
CA ARG A 99 -6.63 -0.07 9.36
C ARG A 99 -7.50 0.87 10.19
N GLN A 100 -6.92 1.47 11.24
CA GLN A 100 -7.65 2.41 12.10
C GLN A 100 -8.01 3.69 11.34
N ALA A 101 -7.08 4.24 10.54
CA ALA A 101 -7.36 5.41 9.70
C ALA A 101 -8.43 5.09 8.64
N ALA A 102 -8.36 3.90 8.03
CA ALA A 102 -9.36 3.45 7.08
C ALA A 102 -10.76 3.39 7.72
N THR A 103 -10.89 2.78 8.89
CA THR A 103 -12.19 2.68 9.60
C THR A 103 -12.77 4.05 9.91
N ARG A 104 -11.99 4.95 10.53
CA ARG A 104 -12.47 6.30 10.85
C ARG A 104 -12.90 7.07 9.61
N LEU A 105 -12.13 6.96 8.52
CA LEU A 105 -12.44 7.65 7.28
C LEU A 105 -13.63 7.04 6.54
N ARG A 106 -13.90 5.73 6.67
CA ARG A 106 -15.16 5.13 6.17
C ARG A 106 -16.37 5.74 6.82
N ASP A 107 -16.36 5.92 8.14
CA ASP A 107 -17.50 6.47 8.87
C ASP A 107 -17.79 7.91 8.38
N VAL A 108 -16.74 8.73 8.26
CA VAL A 108 -16.84 10.10 7.75
C VAL A 108 -17.28 10.13 6.28
N ALA A 109 -16.70 9.29 5.43
CA ALA A 109 -17.02 9.25 4.01
C ALA A 109 -18.45 8.75 3.76
N GLY A 110 -18.91 7.75 4.51
CA GLY A 110 -20.27 7.21 4.41
C GLY A 110 -21.33 8.26 4.72
N VAL A 111 -21.16 9.00 5.82
CA VAL A 111 -22.06 10.10 6.18
C VAL A 111 -22.00 11.24 5.17
N ARG A 112 -20.80 11.60 4.70
CA ARG A 112 -20.61 12.77 3.83
C ARG A 112 -21.05 12.55 2.40
N LEU A 113 -20.76 11.38 1.82
CA LEU A 113 -21.05 11.10 0.41
C LEU A 113 -22.47 10.56 0.23
N GLY A 114 -22.98 9.76 1.17
CA GLY A 114 -24.34 9.22 1.11
C GLY A 114 -24.63 8.33 -0.10
N VAL A 115 -23.60 7.88 -0.83
CA VAL A 115 -23.75 7.05 -2.04
C VAL A 115 -23.55 5.57 -1.70
N PRO A 116 -24.47 4.67 -2.09
CA PRO A 116 -24.27 3.24 -1.98
C PRO A 116 -23.11 2.76 -2.87
N THR A 117 -22.25 1.90 -2.34
CA THR A 117 -21.13 1.30 -3.07
C THR A 117 -21.14 -0.22 -2.93
N ASN A 118 -20.68 -0.94 -3.96
CA ASN A 118 -20.56 -2.41 -3.96
C ASN A 118 -19.40 -2.95 -3.10
N GLY A 119 -18.74 -2.07 -2.35
CA GLY A 119 -17.60 -2.38 -1.50
C GLY A 119 -17.12 -1.16 -0.73
N PRO A 120 -16.15 -1.32 0.18
CA PRO A 120 -15.66 -0.21 0.99
C PRO A 120 -14.83 0.77 0.16
N LEU A 121 -15.33 2.00 0.02
CA LEU A 121 -14.65 3.11 -0.66
C LEU A 121 -13.27 3.42 -0.08
N VAL A 122 -13.09 3.25 1.23
CA VAL A 122 -11.83 3.51 1.93
C VAL A 122 -11.19 2.21 2.40
N ARG A 123 -9.95 1.96 1.97
CA ARG A 123 -9.21 0.70 2.20
C ARG A 123 -7.76 0.96 2.57
N THR A 124 -7.07 -0.05 3.08
CA THR A 124 -5.60 -0.03 3.11
C THR A 124 -5.06 -0.59 1.80
N VAL A 125 -3.79 -0.31 1.51
CA VAL A 125 -3.09 -0.90 0.36
C VAL A 125 -3.14 -2.42 0.42
N THR A 126 -2.88 -3.01 1.59
CA THR A 126 -2.88 -4.45 1.79
C THR A 126 -4.24 -5.08 1.53
N SER A 127 -5.34 -4.50 2.04
CA SER A 127 -6.67 -5.04 1.76
C SER A 127 -7.03 -4.91 0.28
N LEU A 128 -6.60 -3.82 -0.38
CA LEU A 128 -6.81 -3.68 -1.82
C LEU A 128 -6.06 -4.73 -2.62
N ALA A 129 -4.80 -4.96 -2.30
CA ALA A 129 -3.98 -5.97 -2.97
C ALA A 129 -4.56 -7.38 -2.79
N PHE A 130 -5.00 -7.73 -1.58
CA PHE A 130 -5.59 -9.04 -1.30
C PHE A 130 -6.85 -9.29 -2.15
N ASP A 131 -7.74 -8.29 -2.22
CA ASP A 131 -8.97 -8.40 -3.00
C ASP A 131 -8.68 -8.49 -4.51
N LEU A 132 -7.69 -7.75 -5.02
CA LEU A 132 -7.26 -7.83 -6.43
C LEU A 132 -6.68 -9.21 -6.77
N VAL A 133 -5.82 -9.75 -5.91
CA VAL A 133 -5.24 -11.09 -6.11
C VAL A 133 -6.32 -12.17 -6.02
N GLY A 134 -7.30 -12.01 -5.11
CA GLY A 134 -8.45 -12.90 -5.01
C GLY A 134 -9.29 -12.90 -6.28
N ALA A 135 -9.61 -11.73 -6.81
CA ALA A 135 -10.35 -11.60 -8.07
C ALA A 135 -9.62 -12.27 -9.24
N ALA A 136 -8.32 -12.02 -9.39
CA ALA A 136 -7.51 -12.63 -10.46
C ALA A 136 -7.41 -14.15 -10.32
N ARG A 137 -7.32 -14.68 -9.10
CA ARG A 137 -7.30 -16.14 -8.86
C ARG A 137 -8.63 -16.79 -9.18
N LEU A 138 -9.73 -16.17 -8.78
CA LEU A 138 -11.08 -16.65 -9.08
C LEU A 138 -11.31 -16.71 -10.59
N GLU A 139 -10.89 -15.68 -11.32
CA GLU A 139 -10.96 -15.63 -12.79
C GLU A 139 -10.11 -16.74 -13.44
N ALA A 140 -8.95 -17.05 -12.85
CA ALA A 140 -8.10 -18.15 -13.29
C ALA A 140 -8.58 -19.55 -12.84
N GLY A 141 -9.70 -19.67 -12.14
CA GLY A 141 -10.20 -20.94 -11.59
C GLY A 141 -9.30 -21.54 -10.49
N LEU A 142 -8.47 -20.70 -9.85
CA LEU A 142 -7.59 -21.08 -8.75
C LEU A 142 -8.25 -20.79 -7.41
N GLU A 143 -7.82 -21.53 -6.38
CA GLU A 143 -8.26 -21.29 -5.01
C GLU A 143 -7.90 -19.85 -4.56
N PRO A 144 -8.83 -19.11 -3.94
CA PRO A 144 -8.56 -17.78 -3.41
C PRO A 144 -7.38 -17.77 -2.42
N PRO A 145 -6.64 -16.65 -2.34
CA PRO A 145 -5.55 -16.54 -1.38
C PRO A 145 -6.12 -16.61 0.04
N ARG A 146 -5.38 -17.24 0.96
CA ARG A 146 -5.66 -17.23 2.40
C ARG A 146 -4.66 -16.36 3.13
N LEU A 147 -5.12 -15.68 4.17
CA LEU A 147 -4.24 -15.00 5.10
C LEU A 147 -3.66 -16.03 6.07
N LEU A 148 -2.34 -15.98 6.27
CA LEU A 148 -1.67 -16.74 7.31
C LEU A 148 -1.63 -15.89 8.58
N SER A 149 -1.91 -16.52 9.71
CA SER A 149 -1.60 -15.93 11.01
C SER A 149 -0.08 -15.84 11.22
N GLY A 150 0.37 -14.99 12.14
CA GLY A 150 1.78 -14.89 12.49
C GLY A 150 2.36 -16.23 12.95
N ALA A 151 1.61 -16.97 13.77
CA ALA A 151 2.04 -18.29 14.25
C ALA A 151 2.16 -19.33 13.11
N GLU A 152 1.23 -19.33 12.15
CA GLU A 152 1.36 -20.20 10.96
C GLU A 152 2.56 -19.79 10.10
N GLN A 153 2.77 -18.49 9.91
CA GLN A 153 3.91 -17.98 9.16
C GLN A 153 5.24 -18.34 9.84
N ASP A 154 5.34 -18.16 11.16
CA ASP A 154 6.52 -18.49 11.96
C ASP A 154 6.82 -19.99 11.90
N ARG A 155 5.79 -20.84 11.92
CA ARG A 155 5.94 -22.29 11.75
C ARG A 155 6.51 -22.63 10.37
N VAL A 156 5.95 -22.07 9.30
CA VAL A 156 6.45 -22.30 7.93
C VAL A 156 7.91 -21.86 7.81
N ILE A 157 8.26 -20.70 8.38
CA ILE A 157 9.65 -20.23 8.39
C ILE A 157 10.56 -21.20 9.16
N ALA A 158 10.14 -21.67 10.33
CA ALA A 158 10.92 -22.62 11.13
C ALA A 158 11.14 -23.96 10.41
N GLU A 159 10.11 -24.48 9.72
CA GLU A 159 10.22 -25.70 8.90
C GLU A 159 11.22 -25.52 7.75
N LEU A 160 11.18 -24.39 7.05
CA LEU A 160 12.14 -24.07 5.99
C LEU A 160 13.57 -23.97 6.53
N LEU A 161 13.77 -23.32 7.68
CA LEU A 161 15.08 -23.18 8.31
C LEU A 161 15.64 -24.52 8.81
N ALA A 162 14.78 -25.42 9.30
CA ALA A 162 15.18 -26.75 9.74
C ALA A 162 15.66 -27.61 8.56
N GLY A 163 14.93 -27.58 7.44
CA GLY A 163 15.33 -28.28 6.21
C GLY A 163 16.72 -27.84 5.70
N GLU A 164 16.97 -26.53 5.65
CA GLU A 164 18.27 -25.97 5.27
C GLU A 164 19.41 -26.39 6.21
N ALA A 165 19.13 -26.49 7.53
CA ALA A 165 20.12 -26.94 8.50
C ALA A 165 20.50 -28.42 8.33
N GLU A 166 19.52 -29.27 8.05
CA GLU A 166 19.73 -30.70 7.76
C GLU A 166 20.49 -30.91 6.45
N GLU A 167 20.14 -30.18 5.38
CA GLU A 167 20.85 -30.20 4.10
C GLU A 167 22.30 -29.69 4.26
N ARG A 168 22.51 -28.67 5.07
CA ARG A 168 23.86 -28.19 5.39
C ARG A 168 24.67 -29.24 6.16
N ALA A 169 24.07 -29.89 7.15
CA ALA A 169 24.73 -30.94 7.94
C ALA A 169 25.12 -32.16 7.09
N THR A 170 24.26 -32.55 6.13
CA THR A 170 24.56 -33.66 5.20
C THR A 170 25.64 -33.29 4.18
N ARG A 171 25.64 -32.06 3.67
CA ARG A 171 26.68 -31.55 2.75
C ARG A 171 28.04 -31.39 3.42
N ASP A 172 28.06 -30.86 4.64
CA ASP A 172 29.30 -30.54 5.35
C ASP A 172 29.89 -31.79 6.06
N GLY A 173 29.10 -32.87 6.17
CA GLY A 173 29.49 -34.15 6.76
C GLY A 173 29.66 -34.12 8.29
N PRO A 174 29.64 -35.28 8.97
CA PRO A 174 29.89 -35.37 10.41
C PRO A 174 31.37 -35.07 10.69
N GLY A 175 31.72 -33.78 10.79
CA GLY A 175 33.09 -33.33 11.00
C GLY A 175 33.36 -31.87 10.65
N ALA A 176 32.44 -31.15 10.01
CA ALA A 176 32.60 -29.71 9.74
C ALA A 176 32.33 -28.79 10.94
N SER A 177 32.60 -29.26 12.16
CA SER A 177 32.54 -28.40 13.34
C SER A 177 33.62 -27.32 13.23
N THR A 178 33.15 -26.07 13.17
CA THR A 178 33.88 -24.86 13.60
C THR A 178 35.29 -24.66 13.04
N ARG A 179 35.39 -24.38 11.74
CA ARG A 179 36.51 -23.54 11.28
C ARG A 179 36.32 -22.15 11.88
N ARG A 180 37.06 -21.88 12.96
CA ARG A 180 37.23 -20.55 13.54
C ARG A 180 37.68 -19.63 12.39
N CYS A 181 36.85 -18.66 12.02
CA CYS A 181 37.20 -17.68 11.00
C CYS A 181 38.50 -16.99 11.46
N ALA A 182 39.55 -16.93 10.63
CA ALA A 182 40.85 -16.40 11.04
C ALA A 182 40.75 -14.95 11.57
N ALA A 183 39.73 -14.19 11.13
CA ALA A 183 39.42 -12.85 11.64
C ALA A 183 38.93 -12.81 13.10
N CYS A 184 38.36 -13.90 13.63
CA CYS A 184 37.84 -13.96 15.00
C CYS A 184 38.86 -14.48 16.03
N ALA A 185 40.02 -14.99 15.59
CA ALA A 185 41.03 -15.51 16.52
C ALA A 185 41.67 -14.40 17.38
N ASP A 186 41.70 -13.16 16.88
CA ASP A 186 42.29 -12.00 17.57
C ASP A 186 41.26 -11.18 18.37
N SER A 187 39.97 -11.53 18.31
CA SER A 187 38.89 -10.84 19.00
C SER A 187 38.57 -11.56 20.32
N GLY A 188 38.84 -10.91 21.46
CA GLY A 188 38.64 -11.47 22.80
C GLY A 188 37.23 -12.04 23.08
N PRO A 189 37.04 -12.71 24.24
CA PRO A 189 35.95 -13.65 24.53
C PRO A 189 34.50 -13.09 24.48
N SER A 190 34.31 -11.80 24.21
CA SER A 190 33.00 -11.15 24.19
C SER A 190 32.17 -11.45 22.92
N PHE A 191 32.78 -11.96 21.84
CA PHE A 191 32.11 -12.16 20.54
C PHE A 191 31.83 -13.62 20.16
N ALA A 192 32.06 -14.58 21.06
CA ALA A 192 31.97 -16.02 20.76
C ALA A 192 30.55 -16.56 20.49
N SER A 193 29.48 -15.76 20.64
CA SER A 193 28.09 -16.24 20.58
C SER A 193 27.36 -15.96 19.26
N TRP A 194 28.01 -15.36 18.26
CA TRP A 194 27.39 -15.11 16.96
C TRP A 194 27.85 -16.12 15.90
N PRO A 195 26.95 -16.84 15.23
CA PRO A 195 27.32 -17.70 14.10
C PRO A 195 27.71 -16.82 12.90
N CYS A 196 28.93 -17.01 12.41
CA CYS A 196 29.45 -16.37 11.19
C CYS A 196 28.84 -17.07 9.96
N ALA A 197 28.27 -16.28 9.03
CA ALA A 197 27.72 -16.76 7.77
C ALA A 197 28.83 -17.17 6.78
#